data_AF-A0A7S1L708-F1
#
_entry.id   AF-A0A7S1L708-F1
#
_cell.length_a   1.000
_cell.length_b   1.000
_cell.length_c   1.000
_cell.angle_alpha   90.00
_cell.angle_beta   90.00
_cell.angle_gamma   90.00
#
_symmetry.space_group_name_H-M   'P 1'
#
loop_
_entity.id
_entity.type
_entity.pdbx_description
1 polymer ?
#
loop_
_entity_poly.entity_id
_entity_poly.type
_entity_poly.pdbx_seq_one_letter_code
_entity_poly.pdbx_strand_id
1 'polypeptide(L)'
;IFFLLEFVHGGDLYGHLRRMGRLPPDHAKFYAAELLLAFDYLHNSFGIAYRDLKPENVMIDRDGNVKLIDFGFAKVVWTDLAYTIVGTPEYLAPEIIQSIGHGMPVDMWSLGILIYEMLAGYPPFFAGNPYEIYKKILGMDIKYPRHLDVKAKDLIQRLLVQSAGRRYTTIACLQHVWFDYVEWMSLLHQGIVAPWFPHVEQADDTRLFDVIDEGDGAPDSFEVSPALKKDQNRLFADM
;
A
#
# COMPACT_ATOMS: atom_id res chain seq x y z
N ILE A 1 11.80 9.72 19.83
CA ILE A 1 11.93 8.29 19.46
C ILE A 1 12.46 8.27 18.05
N PHE A 2 13.48 7.48 17.76
CA PHE A 2 14.04 7.34 16.42
C PHE A 2 14.02 5.86 16.05
N PHE A 3 13.59 5.56 14.82
CA PHE A 3 13.66 4.22 14.26
C PHE A 3 14.81 4.19 13.25
N LEU A 4 15.82 3.35 13.50
CA LEU A 4 16.89 3.11 12.55
C LEU A 4 16.42 2.02 11.58
N LEU A 5 16.13 2.41 10.34
CA LEU A 5 15.64 1.54 9.28
C LEU A 5 16.66 1.44 8.15
N GLU A 6 16.51 0.43 7.30
CA GLU A 6 17.27 0.36 6.06
C GLU A 6 16.88 1.51 5.12
N PHE A 7 17.84 1.98 4.32
CA PHE A 7 17.58 2.97 3.28
C PHE A 7 17.15 2.29 1.98
N VAL A 8 15.96 2.60 1.49
CA VAL A 8 15.37 2.00 0.29
C VAL A 8 15.45 2.98 -0.87
N HIS A 9 16.37 2.74 -1.82
CA HIS A 9 16.90 3.78 -2.70
C HIS A 9 15.99 4.13 -3.91
N GLY A 10 15.08 3.24 -4.30
CA GLY A 10 14.28 3.38 -5.52
C GLY A 10 13.13 4.38 -5.44
N GLY A 11 12.99 5.07 -4.30
CA GLY A 11 11.84 5.92 -3.99
C GLY A 11 10.58 5.09 -3.77
N ASP A 12 9.44 5.78 -3.70
CA ASP A 12 8.14 5.16 -3.57
C ASP A 12 7.46 4.85 -4.94
N LEU A 13 6.50 3.94 -4.89
CA LEU A 13 5.71 3.51 -6.04
C LEU A 13 4.83 4.66 -6.56
N TYR A 14 4.46 5.62 -5.71
CA TYR A 14 3.73 6.81 -6.12
C TYR A 14 4.54 7.63 -7.13
N GLY A 15 5.76 8.04 -6.79
CA GLY A 15 6.67 8.78 -7.65
C GLY A 15 6.97 8.02 -8.94
N HIS A 16 7.17 6.70 -8.86
CA HIS A 16 7.35 5.85 -10.04
C HIS A 16 6.11 5.87 -10.95
N LEU A 17 4.92 5.67 -10.40
CA LEU A 17 3.66 5.69 -11.14
C LEU A 17 3.41 7.06 -11.79
N ARG A 18 3.65 8.16 -11.06
CA ARG A 18 3.48 9.53 -11.56
C ARG A 18 4.38 9.82 -12.75
N ARG A 19 5.65 9.37 -12.72
CA ARG A 19 6.59 9.51 -13.84
C ARG A 19 6.13 8.74 -15.08
N MET A 20 5.57 7.55 -14.88
CA MET A 20 5.11 6.68 -15.98
C MET A 20 3.71 7.03 -16.49
N GLY A 21 2.92 7.79 -15.71
CA GLY A 21 1.50 8.04 -15.93
C GLY A 21 0.62 6.82 -15.61
N ARG A 22 1.03 5.63 -16.07
CA ARG A 22 0.51 4.31 -15.68
C ARG A 22 1.59 3.25 -15.91
N LEU A 23 1.56 2.16 -15.16
CA LEU A 23 2.54 1.09 -15.31
C LEU A 23 2.20 0.16 -16.49
N PRO A 24 3.22 -0.41 -17.16
CA PRO A 24 3.02 -1.54 -18.04
C PRO A 24 2.36 -2.71 -17.28
N PRO A 25 1.49 -3.52 -17.94
CA PRO A 25 0.77 -4.61 -17.28
C PRO A 25 1.66 -5.60 -16.52
N ASP A 26 2.83 -5.92 -17.05
CA ASP A 26 3.76 -6.86 -16.41
C ASP A 26 4.42 -6.26 -15.15
N HIS A 27 4.65 -4.93 -15.13
CA HIS A 27 5.15 -4.23 -13.94
C HIS A 27 4.10 -4.22 -12.84
N ALA A 28 2.85 -3.85 -13.18
CA ALA A 28 1.74 -3.85 -12.23
C ALA A 28 1.48 -5.26 -11.66
N LYS A 29 1.57 -6.30 -12.50
CA LYS A 29 1.43 -7.70 -12.05
C LYS A 29 2.55 -8.11 -11.10
N PHE A 30 3.80 -7.77 -11.42
CA PHE A 30 4.95 -8.08 -10.57
C PHE A 30 4.81 -7.44 -9.19
N TYR A 31 4.57 -6.12 -9.11
CA TYR A 31 4.39 -5.43 -7.83
C TYR A 31 3.18 -5.93 -7.05
N ALA A 32 2.06 -6.19 -7.73
CA ALA A 32 0.89 -6.77 -7.07
C ALA A 32 1.16 -8.19 -6.52
N ALA A 33 1.97 -9.00 -7.20
CA ALA A 33 2.33 -10.33 -6.76
C ALA A 33 3.23 -10.29 -5.51
N GLU A 34 4.20 -9.39 -5.44
CA GLU A 34 5.04 -9.19 -4.25
C GLU A 34 4.24 -8.68 -3.05
N LEU A 35 3.37 -7.68 -3.26
CA LEU A 35 2.47 -7.18 -2.21
C LEU A 35 1.51 -8.27 -1.71
N LEU A 36 1.04 -9.12 -2.62
CA LEU A 36 0.17 -10.24 -2.26
C LEU A 36 0.91 -11.24 -1.35
N LEU A 37 2.18 -11.54 -1.60
CA LEU A 37 3.01 -12.37 -0.71
C LEU A 37 3.22 -11.69 0.65
N ALA A 38 3.48 -10.38 0.66
CA ALA A 38 3.62 -9.62 1.90
C ALA A 38 2.34 -9.65 2.75
N PHE A 39 1.17 -9.49 2.13
CA PHE A 39 -0.12 -9.62 2.84
C PHE A 39 -0.40 -11.04 3.27
N ASP A 40 -0.10 -12.05 2.44
CA ASP A 40 -0.27 -13.44 2.85
C ASP A 40 0.53 -13.76 4.11
N TYR A 41 1.76 -13.26 4.19
CA TYR A 41 2.61 -13.36 5.38
C TYR A 41 2.01 -12.64 6.59
N LEU A 42 1.64 -11.36 6.46
CA LEU A 42 1.06 -10.58 7.57
C LEU A 42 -0.26 -11.20 8.08
N HIS A 43 -1.13 -11.60 7.16
CA HIS A 43 -2.47 -12.09 7.46
C HIS A 43 -2.41 -13.48 8.09
N ASN A 44 -1.72 -14.44 7.45
CA ASN A 44 -1.78 -15.84 7.85
C ASN A 44 -0.75 -16.22 8.92
N SER A 45 0.38 -15.51 9.00
CA SER A 45 1.43 -15.83 9.99
C SER A 45 1.28 -15.00 11.28
N PHE A 46 0.76 -13.77 11.20
CA PHE A 46 0.70 -12.84 12.34
C PHE A 46 -0.69 -12.29 12.64
N GLY A 47 -1.68 -12.53 11.78
CA GLY A 47 -3.03 -11.98 11.97
C GLY A 47 -3.02 -10.46 11.96
N ILE A 48 -2.11 -9.84 11.22
CA ILE A 48 -1.94 -8.38 11.15
C ILE A 48 -2.72 -7.85 9.95
N ALA A 49 -3.61 -6.89 10.17
CA ALA A 49 -4.12 -6.02 9.11
C ALA A 49 -3.22 -4.78 9.00
N TYR A 50 -2.74 -4.45 7.80
CA TYR A 50 -1.83 -3.34 7.55
C TYR A 50 -2.55 -1.98 7.53
N ARG A 51 -3.71 -1.91 6.86
CA ARG A 51 -4.70 -0.81 6.88
C ARG A 51 -4.28 0.54 6.28
N ASP A 52 -3.08 0.68 5.71
CA ASP A 52 -2.65 1.91 5.01
C ASP A 52 -1.94 1.64 3.68
N LEU A 53 -2.39 0.66 2.91
CA LEU A 53 -1.82 0.44 1.58
C LEU A 53 -2.21 1.59 0.66
N LYS A 54 -1.18 2.22 0.11
CA LYS A 54 -1.21 3.27 -0.91
C LYS A 54 0.18 3.31 -1.58
N PRO A 55 0.32 3.87 -2.80
CA PRO A 55 1.58 3.88 -3.53
C PRO A 55 2.73 4.54 -2.76
N GLU A 56 2.44 5.52 -1.90
CA GLU A 56 3.40 6.23 -1.05
C GLU A 56 4.02 5.32 0.02
N ASN A 57 3.28 4.30 0.47
CA ASN A 57 3.75 3.36 1.49
C ASN A 57 4.38 2.09 0.90
N VAL A 58 4.60 2.07 -0.42
CA VAL A 58 5.27 0.99 -1.13
C VAL A 58 6.57 1.53 -1.69
N MET A 59 7.69 1.25 -1.03
CA MET A 59 9.01 1.64 -1.54
C MET A 59 9.56 0.58 -2.49
N ILE A 60 10.41 0.99 -3.42
CA ILE A 60 11.10 0.10 -4.36
C ILE A 60 12.57 0.05 -4.00
N ASP A 61 13.12 -1.14 -3.77
CA ASP A 61 14.55 -1.30 -3.48
C ASP A 61 15.43 -1.19 -4.73
N ARG A 62 16.75 -1.21 -4.54
CA ARG A 62 17.73 -1.06 -5.64
C ARG A 62 17.62 -2.14 -6.71
N ASP A 63 17.08 -3.30 -6.34
CA ASP A 63 16.92 -4.47 -7.20
C ASP A 63 15.53 -4.48 -7.87
N GLY A 64 14.71 -3.47 -7.60
CA GLY A 64 13.40 -3.24 -8.20
C GLY A 64 12.24 -3.91 -7.47
N ASN A 65 12.46 -4.51 -6.30
CA ASN A 65 11.43 -5.22 -5.53
C ASN A 65 10.73 -4.27 -4.56
N VAL A 66 9.47 -4.53 -4.25
CA VAL A 66 8.70 -3.68 -3.34
C VAL A 66 8.89 -4.03 -1.87
N LYS A 67 8.86 -3.01 -1.02
CA LYS A 67 8.85 -3.10 0.43
C LYS A 67 7.71 -2.25 0.98
N LEU A 68 6.90 -2.86 1.86
CA LEU A 68 5.94 -2.11 2.67
C LEU A 68 6.70 -1.33 3.75
N ILE A 69 6.36 -0.04 3.87
CA ILE A 69 6.86 0.82 4.94
C ILE A 69 5.70 1.28 5.83
N ASP A 70 5.99 2.10 6.85
CA ASP A 70 4.99 2.73 7.73
C ASP A 70 3.88 1.78 8.25
N PHE A 71 4.19 1.06 9.32
CA PHE A 71 3.24 0.18 10.01
C PHE A 71 2.43 0.94 11.09
N GLY A 72 2.36 2.27 11.05
CA GLY A 72 1.70 3.09 12.07
C GLY A 72 0.21 2.78 12.26
N PHE A 73 -0.46 2.27 11.21
CA PHE A 73 -1.86 1.85 11.27
C PHE A 73 -2.05 0.33 11.33
N ALA A 74 -0.97 -0.46 11.34
CA ALA A 74 -1.06 -1.90 11.42
C ALA A 74 -1.70 -2.33 12.76
N LYS A 75 -2.46 -3.43 12.74
CA LYS A 75 -3.12 -3.96 13.94
C LYS A 75 -3.28 -5.47 13.88
N VAL A 76 -2.98 -6.15 14.99
CA VAL A 76 -3.29 -7.57 15.19
C VAL A 76 -4.80 -7.75 15.38
N VAL A 77 -5.41 -8.62 14.56
CA VAL A 77 -6.86 -8.82 14.41
C VAL A 77 -7.20 -10.31 14.23
N TRP A 78 -6.55 -11.21 14.98
CA TRP A 78 -6.81 -12.67 14.91
C TRP A 78 -8.29 -13.02 15.17
N THR A 79 -8.88 -12.40 16.19
CA THR A 79 -10.26 -12.64 16.63
C THR A 79 -11.07 -11.36 16.72
N ASP A 80 -10.41 -10.22 16.95
CA ASP A 80 -11.05 -8.94 17.18
C ASP A 80 -11.06 -8.07 15.92
N LEU A 81 -12.10 -7.24 15.81
CA LEU A 81 -12.18 -6.21 14.77
C LEU A 81 -11.57 -4.90 15.26
N ALA A 82 -10.96 -4.18 14.34
CA ALA A 82 -10.65 -2.78 14.52
C ALA A 82 -11.88 -1.92 14.21
N TYR A 83 -11.96 -0.72 14.82
CA TYR A 83 -13.06 0.23 14.60
C TYR A 83 -12.55 1.64 14.28
N THR A 84 -11.22 1.85 14.29
CA THR A 84 -10.62 3.15 14.00
C THR A 84 -10.63 3.43 12.50
N ILE A 85 -11.20 4.57 12.11
CA ILE A 85 -11.12 5.07 10.74
C ILE A 85 -9.70 5.63 10.54
N VAL A 86 -8.89 4.91 9.76
CA VAL A 86 -7.51 5.25 9.44
C VAL A 86 -7.25 4.90 7.98
N GLY A 87 -6.26 5.56 7.38
CA GLY A 87 -5.89 5.40 5.98
C GLY A 87 -6.29 6.59 5.10
N THR A 88 -5.97 6.48 3.82
CA THR A 88 -6.19 7.55 2.83
C THR A 88 -7.56 7.38 2.15
N PRO A 89 -8.38 8.46 2.00
CA PRO A 89 -9.79 8.36 1.57
C PRO A 89 -10.05 7.49 0.34
N GLU A 90 -9.20 7.58 -0.68
CA GLU A 90 -9.29 6.85 -1.96
C GLU A 90 -9.10 5.34 -1.80
N TYR A 91 -8.44 4.91 -0.71
CA TYR A 91 -8.07 3.54 -0.42
C TYR A 91 -8.95 2.89 0.67
N LEU A 92 -9.84 3.65 1.31
CA LEU A 92 -10.69 3.13 2.38
C LEU A 92 -11.72 2.11 1.87
N ALA A 93 -11.79 0.98 2.57
CA ALA A 93 -12.82 -0.02 2.31
C ALA A 93 -14.22 0.45 2.79
N PRO A 94 -15.32 -0.02 2.17
CA PRO A 94 -16.69 0.35 2.54
C PRO A 94 -16.99 0.15 4.02
N GLU A 95 -16.52 -0.95 4.60
CA GLU A 95 -16.73 -1.30 6.01
C GLU A 95 -16.01 -0.35 6.99
N ILE A 96 -14.89 0.27 6.58
CA ILE A 96 -14.20 1.30 7.38
C ILE A 96 -15.05 2.57 7.37
N ILE A 97 -15.54 2.99 6.20
CA ILE A 97 -16.37 4.19 6.03
C ILE A 97 -17.68 4.07 6.82
N GLN A 98 -18.24 2.86 6.88
CA GLN A 98 -19.48 2.57 7.61
C GLN A 98 -19.27 2.37 9.12
N SER A 99 -18.03 2.32 9.60
CA SER A 99 -17.69 2.11 11.02
C SER A 99 -18.27 0.82 11.63
N ILE A 100 -18.42 -0.24 10.83
CA ILE A 100 -19.05 -1.50 11.27
C ILE A 100 -18.05 -2.53 11.85
N GLY A 101 -16.78 -2.16 11.90
CA GLY A 101 -15.68 -3.04 12.32
C GLY A 101 -15.01 -3.72 11.12
N HIS A 102 -13.69 -3.84 11.19
CA HIS A 102 -12.87 -4.33 10.08
C HIS A 102 -11.66 -5.15 10.53
N GLY A 103 -11.21 -6.03 9.64
CA GLY A 103 -10.03 -6.87 9.82
C GLY A 103 -9.20 -6.92 8.52
N MET A 104 -8.42 -7.99 8.35
CA MET A 104 -7.53 -8.21 7.20
C MET A 104 -8.14 -7.99 5.79
N PRO A 105 -9.45 -8.24 5.52
CA PRO A 105 -10.01 -7.99 4.19
C PRO A 105 -9.89 -6.57 3.67
N VAL A 106 -9.69 -5.56 4.53
CA VAL A 106 -9.50 -4.16 4.07
C VAL A 106 -8.22 -3.99 3.27
N ASP A 107 -7.19 -4.79 3.55
CA ASP A 107 -5.93 -4.77 2.79
C ASP A 107 -6.13 -5.34 1.38
N MET A 108 -7.04 -6.32 1.25
CA MET A 108 -7.40 -6.86 -0.06
C MET A 108 -8.20 -5.84 -0.88
N TRP A 109 -9.01 -5.00 -0.22
CA TRP A 109 -9.68 -3.89 -0.90
C TRP A 109 -8.66 -2.90 -1.45
N SER A 110 -7.76 -2.42 -0.60
CA SER A 110 -6.73 -1.45 -1.01
C SER A 110 -5.76 -2.03 -2.04
N LEU A 111 -5.48 -3.34 -2.03
CA LEU A 111 -4.75 -4.02 -3.11
C LEU A 111 -5.51 -3.90 -4.44
N GLY A 112 -6.84 -4.07 -4.44
CA GLY A 112 -7.67 -3.87 -5.61
C GLY A 112 -7.65 -2.44 -6.15
N ILE A 113 -7.65 -1.45 -5.24
CA ILE A 113 -7.49 -0.02 -5.58
C ILE A 113 -6.13 0.21 -6.23
N LEU A 114 -5.05 -0.30 -5.62
CA LEU A 114 -3.68 -0.13 -6.10
C LEU A 114 -3.46 -0.79 -7.47
N ILE A 115 -3.94 -2.02 -7.67
CA ILE A 115 -3.84 -2.71 -8.98
C ILE A 115 -4.57 -1.90 -10.05
N TYR A 116 -5.77 -1.40 -9.75
CA TYR A 116 -6.49 -0.53 -10.67
C TYR A 116 -5.68 0.72 -10.98
N GLU A 117 -5.17 1.41 -9.96
CA GLU A 117 -4.44 2.66 -10.12
C GLU A 117 -3.15 2.48 -10.91
N MET A 118 -2.37 1.43 -10.66
CA MET A 118 -1.18 1.11 -11.44
C MET A 118 -1.50 0.93 -12.93
N LEU A 119 -2.61 0.26 -13.26
CA LEU A 119 -2.98 -0.05 -14.65
C LEU A 119 -3.70 1.12 -15.37
N ALA A 120 -4.51 1.89 -14.64
CA ALA A 120 -5.32 2.98 -15.17
C ALA A 120 -4.61 4.34 -15.11
N GLY A 121 -3.66 4.52 -14.18
CA GLY A 121 -2.96 5.76 -13.89
C GLY A 121 -3.67 6.70 -12.90
N TYR A 122 -4.81 6.28 -12.35
CA TYR A 122 -5.60 7.02 -11.37
C TYR A 122 -6.45 6.05 -10.55
N PRO A 123 -6.80 6.37 -9.29
CA PRO A 123 -7.63 5.50 -8.46
C PRO A 123 -9.06 5.37 -9.03
N PRO A 124 -9.77 4.25 -8.79
CA PRO A 124 -11.13 4.06 -9.30
C PRO A 124 -12.14 5.02 -8.68
N PHE A 125 -11.87 5.49 -7.45
CA PHE A 125 -12.69 6.44 -6.72
C PHE A 125 -11.87 7.69 -6.39
N PHE A 126 -12.24 8.83 -6.99
CA PHE A 126 -11.65 10.14 -6.70
C PHE A 126 -12.70 11.24 -6.84
N ALA A 127 -12.57 12.29 -6.04
CA ALA A 127 -13.42 13.48 -6.11
C ALA A 127 -12.71 14.68 -5.46
N GLY A 128 -13.29 15.87 -5.56
CA GLY A 128 -12.70 17.09 -4.97
C GLY A 128 -12.76 17.16 -3.44
N ASN A 129 -13.45 16.22 -2.78
CA ASN A 129 -13.44 16.11 -1.32
C ASN A 129 -13.72 14.66 -0.88
N PRO A 130 -13.32 14.28 0.35
CA PRO A 130 -13.47 12.92 0.87
C PRO A 130 -14.92 12.42 0.92
N TYR A 131 -15.89 13.29 1.21
CA TYR A 131 -17.29 12.89 1.31
C TYR A 131 -17.86 12.37 -0.02
N GLU A 132 -17.50 13.01 -1.13
CA GLU A 132 -17.88 12.54 -2.47
C GLU A 132 -17.13 11.26 -2.88
N ILE A 133 -15.89 11.05 -2.41
CA ILE A 133 -15.17 9.78 -2.57
C ILE A 133 -15.94 8.66 -1.85
N TYR A 134 -16.35 8.89 -0.61
CA TYR A 134 -17.09 7.90 0.18
C TYR A 134 -18.41 7.51 -0.48
N LYS A 135 -19.16 8.48 -1.03
CA LYS A 135 -20.37 8.18 -1.81
C LYS A 135 -20.09 7.26 -2.99
N LYS A 136 -19.01 7.49 -3.74
CA LYS A 136 -18.63 6.64 -4.89
C LYS A 136 -18.23 5.23 -4.46
N ILE A 137 -17.47 5.13 -3.36
CA ILE A 137 -17.08 3.84 -2.77
C ILE A 137 -18.32 3.04 -2.35
N LEU A 138 -19.21 3.66 -1.57
CA LEU A 138 -20.44 3.01 -1.10
C LEU A 138 -21.42 2.68 -2.23
N GLY A 139 -21.41 3.48 -3.30
CA GLY A 139 -22.19 3.25 -4.51
C GLY A 139 -21.57 2.25 -5.49
N MET A 140 -20.33 1.80 -5.27
CA MET A 140 -19.56 0.94 -6.17
C MET A 140 -19.49 1.47 -7.62
N ASP A 141 -19.39 2.81 -7.81
CA ASP A 141 -19.30 3.44 -9.13
C ASP A 141 -17.87 3.37 -9.70
N ILE A 142 -17.54 2.22 -10.31
CA ILE A 142 -16.22 1.98 -10.93
C ILE A 142 -16.34 2.00 -12.45
N LYS A 143 -15.50 2.82 -13.10
CA LYS A 143 -15.41 2.92 -14.56
C LYS A 143 -14.12 2.31 -15.09
N TYR A 144 -14.19 1.07 -15.57
CA TYR A 144 -13.02 0.38 -16.10
C TYR A 144 -12.58 0.91 -17.48
N PRO A 145 -11.30 1.29 -17.65
CA PRO A 145 -10.76 1.66 -18.95
C PRO A 145 -10.81 0.50 -19.96
N ARG A 146 -11.03 0.82 -21.24
CA ARG A 146 -11.14 -0.21 -22.31
C ARG A 146 -9.85 -0.99 -22.55
N HIS A 147 -8.71 -0.42 -22.19
CA HIS A 147 -7.39 -1.03 -22.36
C HIS A 147 -7.02 -1.99 -21.24
N LEU A 148 -7.83 -2.09 -20.18
CA LEU A 148 -7.53 -2.94 -19.05
C LEU A 148 -7.67 -4.41 -19.46
N ASP A 149 -6.66 -5.21 -19.13
CA ASP A 149 -6.69 -6.65 -19.39
C ASP A 149 -7.91 -7.31 -18.71
N VAL A 150 -8.51 -8.29 -19.39
CA VAL A 150 -9.75 -8.92 -18.94
C VAL A 150 -9.54 -9.70 -17.64
N LYS A 151 -8.39 -10.34 -17.47
CA LYS A 151 -8.06 -11.08 -16.24
C LYS A 151 -7.75 -10.10 -15.09
N ALA A 152 -7.04 -9.00 -15.37
CA ALA A 152 -6.79 -7.95 -14.39
C ALA A 152 -8.12 -7.36 -13.88
N LYS A 153 -9.02 -7.05 -14.81
CA LYS A 153 -10.36 -6.54 -14.49
C LYS A 153 -11.14 -7.53 -13.62
N ASP A 154 -11.13 -8.81 -13.95
CA ASP A 154 -11.82 -9.85 -13.17
C ASP A 154 -11.28 -9.91 -11.73
N LEU A 155 -9.95 -9.84 -11.54
CA LEU A 155 -9.36 -9.80 -10.20
C LEU A 155 -9.81 -8.56 -9.43
N ILE A 156 -9.72 -7.38 -10.04
CA ILE A 156 -10.13 -6.12 -9.40
C ILE A 156 -11.61 -6.19 -9.00
N GLN A 157 -12.48 -6.79 -9.83
CA GLN A 157 -13.90 -6.97 -9.50
C GLN A 157 -14.14 -7.91 -8.32
N ARG A 158 -13.25 -8.88 -8.07
CA ARG A 158 -13.31 -9.80 -6.92
C ARG A 158 -12.73 -9.20 -5.64
N LEU A 159 -11.84 -8.21 -5.75
CA LEU A 159 -11.28 -7.44 -4.63
C LEU A 159 -12.18 -6.26 -4.25
N LEU A 160 -12.69 -5.52 -5.23
CA LEU A 160 -13.56 -4.37 -5.04
C LEU A 160 -15.02 -4.82 -4.96
N VAL A 161 -15.34 -5.52 -3.88
CA VAL A 161 -16.70 -5.91 -3.51
C VAL A 161 -17.10 -5.28 -2.18
N GLN A 162 -18.37 -4.88 -2.09
CA GLN A 162 -18.90 -4.18 -0.92
C GLN A 162 -18.90 -5.03 0.35
N SER A 163 -19.16 -6.34 0.22
CA SER A 163 -19.16 -7.26 1.36
C SER A 163 -17.77 -7.82 1.58
N ALA A 164 -17.12 -7.46 2.68
CA ALA A 164 -15.81 -7.96 3.07
C ALA A 164 -15.71 -9.49 3.07
N GLY A 165 -16.76 -10.20 3.51
CA GLY A 165 -16.78 -11.66 3.54
C GLY A 165 -16.89 -12.35 2.16
N ARG A 166 -17.22 -11.60 1.10
CA ARG A 166 -17.18 -12.10 -0.30
C ARG A 166 -15.91 -11.66 -1.04
N ARG A 167 -15.08 -10.84 -0.41
CA ARG A 167 -13.84 -10.33 -1.00
C ARG A 167 -12.84 -11.46 -1.08
N TYR A 168 -12.08 -11.49 -2.17
CA TYR A 168 -11.00 -12.45 -2.31
C TYR A 168 -9.97 -12.31 -1.19
N THR A 169 -9.59 -13.43 -0.61
CA THR A 169 -8.48 -13.54 0.35
C THR A 169 -7.14 -13.60 -0.39
N THR A 170 -6.03 -13.55 0.34
CA THR A 170 -4.69 -13.73 -0.24
C THR A 170 -4.58 -15.06 -0.98
N ILE A 171 -5.04 -16.14 -0.36
CA ILE A 171 -5.08 -17.50 -0.93
C ILE A 171 -5.90 -17.55 -2.23
N ALA A 172 -7.07 -16.92 -2.25
CA ALA A 172 -7.90 -16.88 -3.45
C ALA A 172 -7.24 -16.08 -4.59
N CYS A 173 -6.49 -15.02 -4.25
CA CYS A 173 -5.74 -14.24 -5.23
C CYS A 173 -4.53 -15.00 -5.78
N LEU A 174 -3.80 -15.76 -4.95
CA LEU A 174 -2.65 -16.57 -5.39
C LEU A 174 -3.04 -17.59 -6.47
N GLN A 175 -4.30 -18.01 -6.50
CA GLN A 175 -4.86 -18.96 -7.47
C GLN A 175 -5.55 -18.27 -8.66
N HIS A 176 -5.55 -16.94 -8.72
CA HIS A 176 -6.29 -16.21 -9.73
C HIS A 176 -5.54 -16.17 -11.08
N VAL A 177 -6.27 -16.37 -12.18
CA VAL A 177 -5.72 -16.47 -13.54
C VAL A 177 -4.92 -15.25 -14.02
N TRP A 178 -5.09 -14.09 -13.39
CA TRP A 178 -4.28 -12.91 -13.70
C TRP A 178 -2.79 -13.12 -13.35
N PHE A 179 -2.53 -13.92 -12.32
CA PHE A 179 -1.19 -14.35 -11.90
C PHE A 179 -0.77 -15.70 -12.52
N ASP A 180 -1.43 -16.16 -13.59
CA ASP A 180 -0.94 -17.31 -14.35
C ASP A 180 0.55 -17.09 -14.70
N TYR A 181 1.35 -18.15 -14.55
CA TYR A 181 2.81 -18.18 -14.79
C TYR A 181 3.67 -17.41 -13.79
N VAL A 182 3.10 -16.90 -12.69
CA VAL A 182 3.92 -16.40 -11.57
C VAL A 182 4.47 -17.60 -10.79
N GLU A 183 5.78 -17.77 -10.82
CA GLU A 183 6.48 -18.75 -9.98
C GLU A 183 6.62 -18.21 -8.55
N TRP A 184 5.58 -18.40 -7.73
CA TRP A 184 5.49 -17.83 -6.38
C TRP A 184 6.69 -18.11 -5.49
N MET A 185 7.27 -19.31 -5.58
CA MET A 185 8.44 -19.67 -4.76
C MET A 185 9.71 -18.93 -5.22
N SER A 186 9.87 -18.73 -6.52
CA SER A 186 10.96 -17.93 -7.07
C SER A 186 10.76 -16.46 -6.71
N LEU A 187 9.54 -15.93 -6.78
CA LEU A 187 9.24 -14.55 -6.40
C LEU A 187 9.55 -14.31 -4.91
N LEU A 188 9.10 -15.20 -4.03
CA LEU A 188 9.34 -15.12 -2.57
C LEU A 188 10.83 -15.09 -2.22
N HIS A 189 11.66 -15.84 -2.95
CA HIS A 189 13.11 -15.88 -2.77
C HIS A 189 13.86 -14.87 -3.64
N GLN A 190 13.16 -13.87 -4.21
CA GLN A 190 13.74 -12.83 -5.07
C GLN A 190 14.55 -13.39 -6.26
N GLY A 191 14.14 -14.56 -6.76
CA GLY A 191 14.73 -15.24 -7.92
C GLY A 191 14.11 -14.81 -9.25
N ILE A 192 13.07 -13.97 -9.25
CA ILE A 192 12.50 -13.35 -10.45
C ILE A 192 13.06 -11.94 -10.56
N VAL A 193 13.64 -11.62 -11.72
CA VAL A 193 14.16 -10.29 -12.02
C VAL A 193 13.02 -9.28 -12.09
N ALA A 194 13.14 -8.18 -11.34
CA ALA A 194 12.18 -7.09 -11.38
C ALA A 194 12.10 -6.47 -12.79
N PRO A 195 10.91 -6.04 -13.23
CA PRO A 195 10.72 -5.50 -14.58
C PRO A 195 11.24 -4.06 -14.72
N TRP A 196 11.51 -3.38 -13.61
CA TRP A 196 12.15 -2.06 -13.59
C TRP A 196 13.23 -2.02 -12.52
N PHE A 197 14.39 -1.47 -12.88
CA PHE A 197 15.49 -1.20 -11.97
C PHE A 197 15.64 0.30 -11.76
N PRO A 198 15.61 0.80 -10.52
CA PRO A 198 15.97 2.17 -10.24
C PRO A 198 17.44 2.40 -10.59
N HIS A 199 17.71 3.51 -11.27
CA HIS A 199 19.08 3.93 -11.51
C HIS A 199 19.63 4.61 -10.26
N VAL A 200 20.48 3.88 -9.52
CA VAL A 200 21.13 4.32 -8.29
C VAL A 200 22.64 4.31 -8.53
N GLU A 201 23.30 5.47 -8.42
CA GLU A 201 24.75 5.57 -8.68
C GLU A 201 25.59 5.28 -7.43
N GLN A 202 25.11 5.71 -6.26
CA GLN A 202 25.81 5.64 -4.98
C GLN A 202 24.87 5.24 -3.84
N ALA A 203 25.43 4.83 -2.70
CA ALA A 203 24.65 4.32 -1.57
C ALA A 203 23.80 5.42 -0.86
N ASP A 204 24.11 6.68 -1.09
CA ASP A 204 23.42 7.85 -0.56
C ASP A 204 22.65 8.62 -1.65
N ASP A 205 22.43 7.99 -2.81
CA ASP A 205 21.74 8.60 -3.94
C ASP A 205 20.25 8.81 -3.63
N THR A 206 19.82 10.07 -3.64
CA THR A 206 18.45 10.50 -3.33
C THR A 206 17.69 11.02 -4.56
N ARG A 207 18.18 10.81 -5.79
CA ARG A 207 17.58 11.40 -7.01
C ARG A 207 16.12 11.00 -7.28
N LEU A 208 15.67 9.89 -6.69
CA LEU A 208 14.31 9.36 -6.86
C LEU A 208 13.33 9.87 -5.80
N PHE A 209 13.81 10.69 -4.86
CA PHE A 209 13.03 11.37 -3.84
C PHE A 209 12.79 12.82 -4.22
N ASP A 210 11.66 13.36 -3.78
CA ASP A 210 11.38 14.77 -3.95
C ASP A 210 12.35 15.60 -3.12
N VAL A 211 12.84 16.70 -3.71
CA VAL A 211 13.62 17.69 -2.96
C VAL A 211 12.66 18.40 -2.02
N ILE A 212 12.83 18.16 -0.72
CA ILE A 212 12.13 18.91 0.31
C ILE A 212 12.82 20.27 0.38
N ASP A 213 12.14 21.31 -0.11
CA ASP A 213 12.58 22.69 0.06
C ASP A 213 12.36 23.08 1.52
N GLU A 214 13.30 22.69 2.38
CA GLU A 214 13.50 23.34 3.66
C GLU A 214 13.92 24.77 3.33
N GLY A 215 12.96 25.70 3.22
CA GLY A 215 13.27 27.13 3.03
C GLY A 215 14.31 27.62 4.06
N ASP A 216 14.85 28.84 3.93
CA ASP A 216 16.00 29.41 4.70
C ASP A 216 16.00 29.25 6.26
N GLY A 217 15.00 28.64 6.89
CA GLY A 217 15.05 28.13 8.25
C GLY A 217 15.95 26.88 8.37
N ALA A 218 16.86 26.93 9.34
CA ALA A 218 17.75 25.83 9.69
C ALA A 218 17.04 24.46 9.77
N PRO A 219 17.74 23.34 9.42
CA PRO A 219 17.21 21.98 9.52
C PRO A 219 16.73 21.76 10.95
N ASP A 220 15.45 21.44 11.12
CA ASP A 220 14.78 21.28 12.41
C ASP A 220 15.39 22.21 13.49
N SER A 221 15.04 23.50 13.48
CA SER A 221 15.07 24.22 14.74
C SER A 221 14.06 23.50 15.64
N PHE A 222 14.50 22.48 16.37
CA PHE A 222 13.77 21.88 17.45
C PHE A 222 13.47 23.06 18.38
N GLU A 223 12.27 23.63 18.29
CA GLU A 223 11.75 24.43 19.39
C GLU A 223 11.93 23.51 20.59
N VAL A 224 12.77 23.92 21.53
CA VAL A 224 13.05 23.14 22.72
C VAL A 224 11.74 23.10 23.50
N SER A 225 10.92 22.11 23.20
CA SER A 225 9.67 21.86 23.88
C SER A 225 10.01 21.60 25.35
N PRO A 226 9.18 22.07 26.29
CA PRO A 226 9.39 21.78 27.70
C PRO A 226 9.60 20.28 27.91
N ALA A 227 10.55 19.92 28.77
CA ALA A 227 10.81 18.52 29.08
C ALA A 227 9.50 17.81 29.47
N LEU A 228 9.27 16.65 28.85
CA LEU A 228 8.11 15.81 29.14
C LEU A 228 8.07 15.47 30.64
N LYS A 229 6.87 15.47 31.22
CA LYS A 229 6.69 15.05 32.61
C LYS A 229 7.06 13.57 32.76
N LYS A 230 7.47 13.17 33.96
CA LYS A 230 7.88 11.80 34.26
C LYS A 230 6.86 10.73 33.82
N ASP A 231 5.56 11.00 33.99
CA ASP A 231 4.51 10.07 33.59
C ASP A 231 4.31 10.00 32.07
N GLN A 232 4.64 11.07 31.34
CA GLN A 232 4.65 11.04 29.87
C GLN A 232 5.86 10.27 29.33
N ASN A 233 7.03 10.42 29.97
CA ASN A 233 8.22 9.63 29.61
C ASN A 233 8.03 8.13 29.89
N ARG A 234 7.20 7.75 30.87
CA ARG A 234 6.90 6.35 31.15
C ARG A 234 6.21 5.63 29.97
N LEU A 235 5.52 6.35 29.10
CA LEU A 235 4.89 5.77 27.91
C LEU A 235 5.92 5.20 26.92
N PHE A 236 7.18 5.60 27.05
CA PHE A 236 8.30 5.22 26.18
C PHE A 236 9.36 4.39 26.92
N ALA A 237 9.09 3.95 28.15
CA ALA A 237 10.10 3.32 29.00
C ALA A 237 10.61 1.97 28.47
N ASP A 238 9.79 1.29 27.67
CA ASP A 238 10.07 -0.03 27.09
C ASP A 238 10.45 0.05 25.60
N MET A 239 10.67 1.26 25.05
CA MET A 239 11.09 1.48 23.66
C MET A 239 12.60 1.63 23.51
#